data_AF-A0A374T2X8-F1
#
_entry.id   AF-A0A374T2X8-F1
#
_cell.length_a   1.000
_cell.length_b   1.000
_cell.length_c   1.000
_cell.angle_alpha   90.00
_cell.angle_beta   90.00
_cell.angle_gamma   90.00
#
_symmetry.space_group_name_H-M   'P 1'
#
loop_
_entity.id
_entity.type
_entity.pdbx_description
1 polymer ?
#
loop_
_entity_poly.entity_id
_entity_poly.type
_entity_poly.pdbx_seq_one_letter_code
_entity_poly.pdbx_strand_id
1 'polypeptide(L)'
;MIGNAVLQGLLGAYSNELSTLADCATAGALIAAFVSYRLSVKQLRNDRYIKASEWSINFADTFRAEVLPGMKLFSFVSSEVPIYAQAVMSLSVHSLRSFSEKEIIAIAGISSSAIKQGLSSYLANIDNLEKATGEYFKLAELYPDVYAPIDRSRIDSDMFASLFNKTLTELSNYLEQLSLMVNSGLVNEEVLYPSFHRPFFKAVNYVFPFLCSVNNGREVGNFSYTHITKLMEVWGKREREIDRGVQTYQLKIDRGYEINKEIGLKVQGPSTVSKLGSIIFGIFKNNN
;
A
#
# COMPACT_ATOMS: atom_id res chain seq x y z
N MET A 1 6.69 12.41 89.37
CA MET A 1 7.32 12.24 88.04
C MET A 1 6.68 11.10 87.21
N ILE A 2 5.36 10.93 87.22
CA ILE A 2 4.70 9.81 86.47
C ILE A 2 3.94 10.30 85.22
N GLY A 3 3.65 11.61 85.11
CA GLY A 3 2.84 12.16 84.01
C GLY A 3 3.53 12.28 82.64
N ASN A 4 4.86 12.40 82.58
CA ASN A 4 5.56 12.70 81.32
C ASN A 4 5.86 11.45 80.47
N ALA A 5 6.08 10.30 81.11
CA ALA A 5 6.40 9.04 80.41
C ALA A 5 5.17 8.40 79.75
N VAL A 6 3.98 8.54 80.36
CA VAL A 6 2.72 8.02 79.80
C VAL A 6 2.25 8.87 78.61
N LEU A 7 2.42 10.19 78.68
CA LEU A 7 2.12 11.11 77.57
C LEU A 7 3.08 10.95 76.39
N GLN A 8 4.38 10.72 76.62
CA GLN A 8 5.34 10.42 75.54
C GLN A 8 5.09 9.04 74.90
N GLY A 9 4.70 8.03 75.67
CA GLY A 9 4.34 6.71 75.14
C GLY A 9 3.06 6.72 74.30
N LEU A 10 2.03 7.46 74.73
CA LEU A 10 0.77 7.60 73.99
C LEU A 10 0.94 8.46 72.73
N LEU A 11 1.65 9.60 72.82
CA LEU A 11 1.89 10.48 71.65
C LEU A 11 2.84 9.84 70.63
N GLY A 12 3.83 9.07 71.07
CA GLY A 12 4.74 8.34 70.17
C GLY A 12 4.09 7.14 69.48
N ALA A 13 3.13 6.46 70.14
CA ALA A 13 2.33 5.41 69.52
C ALA A 13 1.35 5.99 68.48
N TYR A 14 0.65 7.08 68.82
CA TYR A 14 -0.24 7.78 67.90
C TYR A 14 0.50 8.39 66.70
N SER A 15 1.71 8.92 66.88
CA SER A 15 2.49 9.49 65.76
C SER A 15 2.96 8.42 64.77
N ASN A 16 3.34 7.23 65.27
CA ASN A 16 3.74 6.09 64.43
C ASN A 16 2.56 5.44 63.72
N GLU A 17 1.38 5.36 64.36
CA GLU A 17 0.15 4.92 63.71
C GLU A 17 -0.31 5.93 62.63
N LEU A 18 -0.18 7.23 62.88
CA LEU A 18 -0.54 8.26 61.90
C LEU A 18 0.42 8.27 60.70
N SER A 19 1.73 8.06 60.93
CA SER A 19 2.73 7.99 59.85
C SER A 19 2.56 6.73 59.00
N THR A 20 2.31 5.57 59.63
CA THR A 20 2.05 4.32 58.89
C THR A 20 0.75 4.37 58.11
N LEU A 21 -0.29 5.02 58.64
CA LEU A 21 -1.56 5.19 57.92
C LEU A 21 -1.43 6.19 56.76
N ALA A 22 -0.63 7.25 56.92
CA ALA A 22 -0.26 8.17 55.85
C ALA A 22 0.60 7.48 54.77
N ASP A 23 1.54 6.62 55.15
CA ASP A 23 2.35 5.82 54.23
C ASP A 23 1.49 4.80 53.46
N CYS A 24 0.52 4.15 54.13
CA CYS A 24 -0.45 3.28 53.48
C CYS A 24 -1.38 4.04 52.52
N ALA A 25 -1.85 5.23 52.89
CA ALA A 25 -2.66 6.08 52.01
C ALA A 25 -1.86 6.54 50.78
N THR A 26 -0.58 6.88 50.98
CA THR A 26 0.33 7.28 49.90
C THR A 26 0.63 6.10 48.97
N ALA A 27 0.85 4.89 49.51
CA ALA A 27 1.00 3.66 48.74
C ALA A 27 -0.27 3.32 47.95
N GLY A 28 -1.45 3.46 48.56
CA GLY A 28 -2.75 3.29 47.88
C GLY A 28 -2.95 4.28 46.74
N ALA A 29 -2.59 5.55 46.93
CA ALA A 29 -2.64 6.58 45.91
C ALA A 29 -1.69 6.28 44.73
N LEU A 30 -0.47 5.80 45.01
CA LEU A 30 0.50 5.37 43.99
C LEU A 30 -0.02 4.19 43.16
N ILE A 31 -0.62 3.18 43.81
CA ILE A 31 -1.22 2.04 43.11
C ILE A 31 -2.39 2.51 42.23
N ALA A 32 -3.27 3.37 42.75
CA ALA A 32 -4.39 3.92 41.99
C ALA A 32 -3.91 4.76 40.79
N ALA A 33 -2.86 5.57 40.96
CA ALA A 33 -2.24 6.34 39.89
C ALA A 33 -1.61 5.42 38.83
N PHE A 34 -0.93 4.35 39.23
CA PHE A 34 -0.34 3.37 38.30
C PHE A 34 -1.41 2.62 37.50
N VAL A 35 -2.49 2.20 38.14
CA VAL A 35 -3.64 1.56 37.49
C VAL A 35 -4.31 2.51 36.51
N SER A 36 -4.55 3.77 36.92
CA SER A 36 -5.13 4.81 36.06
C SER A 36 -4.25 5.09 34.85
N TYR A 37 -2.93 5.22 35.05
CA TYR A 37 -1.97 5.37 33.95
C TYR A 37 -2.02 4.20 32.97
N ARG A 38 -2.03 2.95 33.46
CA ARG A 38 -2.15 1.77 32.58
C ARG A 38 -3.46 1.75 31.79
N LEU A 39 -4.58 2.13 32.40
CA LEU A 39 -5.87 2.22 31.71
C LEU A 39 -5.85 3.31 30.63
N SER A 40 -5.33 4.50 30.94
CA SER A 40 -5.18 5.59 29.97
C SER A 40 -4.29 5.20 28.78
N VAL A 41 -3.18 4.52 29.02
CA VAL A 41 -2.31 4.01 27.94
C VAL A 41 -3.04 2.99 27.08
N LYS A 42 -3.81 2.08 27.69
CA LYS A 42 -4.63 1.09 26.97
C LYS A 42 -5.70 1.77 26.13
N GLN A 43 -6.38 2.78 26.66
CA GLN A 43 -7.40 3.55 25.95
C GLN A 43 -6.80 4.32 24.78
N LEU A 44 -5.69 5.03 24.98
CA LEU A 44 -4.96 5.70 23.89
C LEU A 44 -4.55 4.75 22.77
N ARG A 45 -4.13 3.52 23.13
CA ARG A 45 -3.77 2.49 22.13
C ARG A 45 -4.99 2.03 21.33
N ASN A 46 -6.13 1.80 22.01
CA ASN A 46 -7.38 1.44 21.34
C ASN A 46 -7.89 2.56 20.44
N ASP A 47 -7.87 3.82 20.90
CA ASP A 47 -8.31 4.97 20.11
C ASP A 47 -7.45 5.15 18.84
N ARG A 48 -6.13 4.95 18.96
CA ARG A 48 -5.23 4.94 17.79
C ARG A 48 -5.57 3.81 16.83
N TYR A 49 -5.88 2.63 17.33
CA TYR A 49 -6.25 1.48 16.49
C TYR A 49 -7.57 1.74 15.74
N ILE A 50 -8.60 2.25 16.43
CA ILE A 50 -9.90 2.60 15.83
C ILE A 50 -9.70 3.64 14.73
N LYS A 51 -8.97 4.73 15.02
CA LYS A 51 -8.67 5.76 14.01
C LYS A 51 -7.91 5.18 12.82
N ALA A 52 -6.91 4.32 13.06
CA ALA A 52 -6.18 3.68 11.98
C ALA A 52 -7.07 2.79 11.11
N SER A 53 -8.05 2.10 11.70
CA SER A 53 -9.06 1.35 10.97
C SER A 53 -9.98 2.25 10.13
N GLU A 54 -10.46 3.37 10.68
CA GLU A 54 -11.26 4.35 9.93
C GLU A 54 -10.50 4.92 8.72
N TRP A 55 -9.24 5.32 8.93
CA TRP A 55 -8.38 5.77 7.84
C TRP A 55 -8.09 4.66 6.82
N SER A 56 -7.94 3.40 7.25
CA SER A 56 -7.80 2.27 6.33
C SER A 56 -9.06 2.03 5.50
N ILE A 57 -10.25 2.24 6.06
CA ILE A 57 -11.52 2.18 5.31
C ILE A 57 -11.55 3.31 4.28
N ASN A 58 -11.25 4.54 4.68
CA ASN A 58 -11.20 5.70 3.78
C ASN A 58 -10.19 5.48 2.63
N PHE A 59 -9.00 4.96 2.94
CA PHE A 59 -8.02 4.56 1.92
C PHE A 59 -8.64 3.58 0.92
N ALA A 60 -9.28 2.52 1.42
CA ALA A 60 -9.85 1.47 0.60
C ALA A 60 -10.98 1.99 -0.28
N ASP A 61 -11.83 2.85 0.26
CA ASP A 61 -12.97 3.43 -0.45
C ASP A 61 -12.49 4.42 -1.51
N THR A 62 -11.55 5.30 -1.19
CA THR A 62 -10.91 6.20 -2.17
C THR A 62 -10.22 5.41 -3.28
N PHE A 63 -9.48 4.35 -2.93
CA PHE A 63 -8.82 3.51 -3.93
C PHE A 63 -9.84 2.85 -4.88
N ARG A 64 -10.97 2.37 -4.37
CA ARG A 64 -12.01 1.71 -5.18
C ARG A 64 -12.83 2.69 -6.02
N ALA A 65 -13.14 3.87 -5.47
CA ALA A 65 -13.97 4.86 -6.12
C ALA A 65 -13.20 5.69 -7.16
N GLU A 66 -11.93 6.00 -6.90
CA GLU A 66 -11.17 6.95 -7.71
C GLU A 66 -10.06 6.26 -8.52
N VAL A 67 -9.22 5.46 -7.85
CA VAL A 67 -8.02 4.88 -8.47
C VAL A 67 -8.40 3.77 -9.45
N LEU A 68 -9.22 2.79 -9.02
CA LEU A 68 -9.58 1.65 -9.87
C LEU A 68 -10.33 2.07 -11.15
N PRO A 69 -11.30 3.00 -11.12
CA PRO A 69 -11.91 3.50 -12.34
C PRO A 69 -10.94 4.31 -13.19
N GLY A 70 -10.14 5.20 -12.59
CA GLY A 70 -9.12 5.99 -13.30
C GLY A 70 -8.12 5.11 -14.07
N MET A 71 -7.73 3.96 -13.50
CA MET A 71 -6.85 2.98 -14.16
C MET A 71 -7.42 2.40 -15.47
N LYS A 72 -8.74 2.42 -15.67
CA LYS A 72 -9.38 1.80 -16.85
C LYS A 72 -8.98 2.49 -18.15
N LEU A 73 -8.93 3.83 -18.17
CA LEU A 73 -8.50 4.58 -19.34
C LEU A 73 -7.03 4.27 -19.68
N PHE A 74 -6.15 4.20 -18.69
CA PHE A 74 -4.74 3.86 -18.89
C PHE A 74 -4.53 2.40 -19.29
N SER A 75 -5.37 1.50 -18.81
CA SER A 75 -5.38 0.11 -19.26
C SER A 75 -5.72 0.01 -20.75
N PHE A 76 -6.70 0.77 -21.22
CA PHE A 76 -7.04 0.86 -22.64
C PHE A 76 -5.90 1.46 -23.45
N VAL A 77 -5.36 2.62 -23.05
CA VAL A 77 -4.24 3.25 -23.77
C VAL A 77 -3.02 2.33 -23.80
N SER A 78 -2.76 1.58 -22.73
CA SER A 78 -1.69 0.59 -22.68
C SER A 78 -1.94 -0.66 -23.54
N SER A 79 -3.17 -0.99 -23.92
CA SER A 79 -3.41 -2.08 -24.89
C SER A 79 -3.28 -1.60 -26.33
N GLU A 80 -3.53 -0.31 -26.56
CA GLU A 80 -3.60 0.27 -27.91
C GLU A 80 -2.32 0.96 -28.38
N VAL A 81 -1.52 1.50 -27.45
CA VAL A 81 -0.34 2.31 -27.74
C VAL A 81 0.93 1.56 -27.29
N PRO A 82 1.64 0.86 -28.20
CA PRO A 82 2.74 -0.03 -27.84
C PRO A 82 3.89 0.64 -27.07
N ILE A 83 4.21 1.89 -27.41
CA ILE A 83 5.27 2.63 -26.72
C ILE A 83 4.89 2.98 -25.28
N TYR A 84 3.60 3.23 -25.02
CA TYR A 84 3.09 3.42 -23.66
C TYR A 84 3.11 2.09 -22.90
N ALA A 85 2.66 1.01 -23.54
CA ALA A 85 2.69 -0.35 -22.99
C ALA A 85 4.10 -0.75 -22.54
N GLN A 86 5.11 -0.49 -23.38
CA GLN A 86 6.51 -0.77 -23.05
C GLN A 86 6.91 -0.06 -21.76
N ALA A 87 6.63 1.24 -21.63
CA ALA A 87 6.99 1.99 -20.43
C ALA A 87 6.27 1.48 -19.17
N VAL A 88 4.98 1.13 -19.28
CA VAL A 88 4.17 0.56 -18.18
C VAL A 88 4.71 -0.81 -17.74
N MET A 89 5.09 -1.66 -18.69
CA MET A 89 5.57 -3.02 -18.41
C MET A 89 7.02 -3.07 -17.93
N SER A 90 7.85 -2.10 -18.33
CA SER A 90 9.25 -2.02 -17.92
C SER A 90 9.44 -1.67 -16.44
N LEU A 91 8.47 -0.96 -15.84
CA LEU A 91 8.58 -0.62 -14.42
C LEU A 91 8.30 -1.85 -13.54
N SER A 92 9.37 -2.40 -12.97
CA SER A 92 9.26 -3.37 -11.89
C SER A 92 9.09 -2.67 -10.54
N VAL A 93 8.55 -3.40 -9.57
CA VAL A 93 8.35 -2.93 -8.20
C VAL A 93 9.66 -2.47 -7.54
N HIS A 94 10.84 -2.92 -8.02
CA HIS A 94 12.13 -2.67 -7.39
C HIS A 94 13.04 -1.71 -8.17
N SER A 95 12.66 -1.33 -9.37
CA SER A 95 13.51 -0.51 -10.24
C SER A 95 13.35 0.99 -9.97
N LEU A 96 12.23 1.43 -9.38
CA LEU A 96 11.95 2.85 -9.22
C LEU A 96 12.78 3.48 -8.10
N ARG A 97 13.68 4.40 -8.44
CA ARG A 97 14.39 5.24 -7.46
C ARG A 97 13.87 6.67 -7.39
N SER A 98 13.39 7.19 -8.51
CA SER A 98 12.83 8.54 -8.62
C SER A 98 11.98 8.68 -9.88
N PHE A 99 11.05 9.62 -9.89
CA PHE A 99 10.35 10.00 -11.12
C PHE A 99 11.16 11.04 -11.89
N SER A 100 12.18 10.61 -12.64
CA SER A 100 12.99 11.51 -13.47
C SER A 100 13.08 11.01 -14.91
N GLU A 101 13.34 11.91 -15.85
CA GLU A 101 13.55 11.56 -17.26
C GLU A 101 14.70 10.55 -17.45
N LYS A 102 15.75 10.63 -16.62
CA LYS A 102 16.84 9.66 -16.65
C LYS A 102 16.38 8.28 -16.22
N GLU A 103 15.48 8.21 -15.25
CA GLU A 103 14.97 6.93 -14.73
C GLU A 103 14.11 6.21 -15.77
N ILE A 104 13.20 6.89 -16.46
CA ILE A 104 12.39 6.26 -17.51
C ILE A 104 13.25 5.78 -18.68
N ILE A 105 14.27 6.54 -19.08
CA ILE A 105 15.20 6.10 -20.12
C ILE A 105 15.99 4.88 -19.64
N ALA A 106 16.43 4.85 -18.39
CA ALA A 106 17.17 3.72 -17.84
C ALA A 106 16.32 2.44 -17.70
N ILE A 107 15.04 2.57 -17.31
CA ILE A 107 14.14 1.44 -17.05
C ILE A 107 13.47 0.94 -18.34
N ALA A 108 12.93 1.87 -19.15
CA ALA A 108 12.11 1.53 -20.32
C ALA A 108 12.85 1.68 -21.65
N GLY A 109 14.02 2.34 -21.68
CA GLY A 109 14.75 2.64 -22.91
C GLY A 109 14.08 3.71 -23.79
N ILE A 110 13.11 4.45 -23.25
CA ILE A 110 12.28 5.42 -23.98
C ILE A 110 12.20 6.73 -23.18
N SER A 111 12.18 7.86 -23.88
CA SER A 111 11.94 9.18 -23.27
C SER A 111 10.45 9.47 -23.08
N SER A 112 10.12 10.33 -22.11
CA SER A 112 8.72 10.76 -21.91
C SER A 112 8.17 11.51 -23.13
N SER A 113 9.04 12.22 -23.86
CA SER A 113 8.67 12.91 -25.11
C SER A 113 8.27 11.95 -26.23
N ALA A 114 8.97 10.82 -26.37
CA ALA A 114 8.65 9.81 -27.37
C ALA A 114 7.30 9.14 -27.07
N ILE A 115 7.00 8.91 -25.79
CA ILE A 115 5.70 8.36 -25.36
C ILE A 115 4.57 9.34 -25.71
N LYS A 116 4.75 10.64 -25.40
CA LYS A 116 3.78 11.68 -25.77
C LYS A 116 3.56 11.72 -27.29
N GLN A 117 4.63 11.66 -28.08
CA GLN A 117 4.55 11.63 -29.54
C GLN A 117 3.86 10.38 -30.08
N GLY A 118 4.09 9.22 -29.45
CA GLY A 118 3.41 7.97 -29.80
C GLY A 118 1.91 8.03 -29.56
N LEU A 119 1.49 8.62 -28.43
CA LEU A 119 0.07 8.85 -28.15
C LEU A 119 -0.55 9.81 -29.16
N SER A 120 0.11 10.93 -29.46
CA SER A 120 -0.36 11.88 -30.48
C SER A 120 -0.46 11.23 -31.86
N SER A 121 0.52 10.42 -32.25
CA SER A 121 0.50 9.68 -33.52
C SER A 121 -0.65 8.66 -33.57
N TYR A 122 -0.94 7.99 -32.46
CA TYR A 122 -2.08 7.06 -32.36
C TYR A 122 -3.42 7.78 -32.57
N LEU A 123 -3.60 8.92 -31.90
CA LEU A 123 -4.83 9.73 -31.94
C LEU A 123 -5.01 10.50 -33.26
N ALA A 124 -3.96 10.67 -34.06
CA ALA A 124 -4.05 11.30 -35.37
C ALA A 124 -4.80 10.44 -36.41
N ASN A 125 -4.93 9.14 -36.17
CA ASN A 125 -5.75 8.25 -36.98
C ASN A 125 -7.22 8.33 -36.51
N ILE A 126 -8.15 8.57 -37.43
CA ILE A 126 -9.56 8.81 -37.12
C ILE A 126 -10.26 7.60 -36.48
N ASP A 127 -9.94 6.38 -36.93
CA ASP A 127 -10.54 5.14 -36.40
C ASP A 127 -10.06 4.90 -34.96
N ASN A 128 -8.79 5.20 -34.68
CA ASN A 128 -8.21 5.09 -33.35
C ASN A 128 -8.78 6.16 -32.40
N LEU A 129 -8.95 7.40 -32.89
CA LEU A 129 -9.61 8.46 -32.14
C LEU A 129 -11.05 8.09 -31.81
N GLU A 130 -11.79 7.51 -32.75
CA GLU A 130 -13.16 7.06 -32.51
C GLU A 130 -13.23 5.97 -31.43
N LYS A 131 -12.32 4.99 -31.48
CA LYS A 131 -12.20 3.95 -30.44
C LYS A 131 -11.89 4.55 -29.07
N ALA A 132 -10.89 5.42 -29.00
CA ALA A 132 -10.47 6.06 -27.76
C ALA A 132 -11.61 6.89 -27.14
N THR A 133 -12.30 7.66 -27.98
CA THR A 133 -13.48 8.45 -27.60
C THR A 133 -14.62 7.55 -27.12
N GLY A 134 -14.87 6.43 -27.81
CA GLY A 134 -15.90 5.46 -27.42
C GLY A 134 -15.62 4.84 -26.05
N GLU A 135 -14.38 4.46 -25.77
CA GLU A 135 -14.02 3.92 -24.45
C GLU A 135 -14.11 4.99 -23.36
N TYR A 136 -13.66 6.24 -23.62
CA TYR A 136 -13.83 7.33 -22.66
C TYR A 136 -15.31 7.56 -22.31
N PHE A 137 -16.18 7.60 -23.32
CA PHE A 137 -17.61 7.82 -23.13
C PHE A 137 -18.25 6.71 -22.29
N LYS A 138 -17.94 5.45 -22.61
CA LYS A 138 -18.37 4.29 -21.82
C LYS A 138 -17.88 4.37 -20.37
N LEU A 139 -16.65 4.84 -20.13
CA LEU A 139 -16.13 5.05 -18.78
C LEU A 139 -16.83 6.21 -18.06
N ALA A 140 -17.18 7.28 -18.76
CA ALA A 140 -17.94 8.40 -18.22
C ALA A 140 -19.39 8.04 -17.85
N GLU A 141 -20.02 7.14 -18.59
CA GLU A 141 -21.33 6.60 -18.21
C GLU A 141 -21.26 5.72 -16.96
N LEU A 142 -20.20 4.90 -16.84
CA LEU A 142 -20.03 3.96 -15.73
C LEU A 142 -19.52 4.64 -14.45
N TYR A 143 -18.69 5.67 -14.57
CA TYR A 143 -18.02 6.34 -13.46
C TYR A 143 -18.08 7.88 -13.63
N PRO A 144 -19.28 8.48 -13.53
CA PRO A 144 -19.48 9.90 -13.78
C PRO A 144 -18.78 10.83 -12.79
N ASP A 145 -18.44 10.32 -11.60
CA ASP A 145 -17.69 11.07 -10.59
C ASP A 145 -16.20 11.19 -10.92
N VAL A 146 -15.67 10.27 -11.74
CA VAL A 146 -14.25 10.21 -12.13
C VAL A 146 -14.01 10.81 -13.52
N TYR A 147 -14.92 10.57 -14.46
CA TYR A 147 -14.78 11.02 -15.84
C TYR A 147 -15.85 12.06 -16.18
N ALA A 148 -15.42 13.15 -16.82
CA ALA A 148 -16.31 14.25 -17.14
C ALA A 148 -17.33 13.84 -18.22
N PRO A 149 -18.63 14.13 -18.03
CA PRO A 149 -19.63 13.88 -19.05
C PRO A 149 -19.43 14.86 -20.21
N ILE A 150 -19.18 14.33 -21.41
CA ILE A 150 -18.86 15.12 -22.61
C ILE A 150 -19.63 14.54 -23.80
N ASP A 151 -20.06 15.43 -24.69
CA ASP A 151 -20.66 15.07 -25.97
C ASP A 151 -19.60 14.39 -26.88
N ARG A 152 -19.88 13.14 -27.25
CA ARG A 152 -19.01 12.31 -28.11
C ARG A 152 -18.62 13.01 -29.41
N SER A 153 -19.51 13.84 -29.98
CA SER A 153 -19.26 14.54 -31.24
C SER A 153 -18.24 15.68 -31.16
N ARG A 154 -17.84 16.07 -29.93
CA ARG A 154 -16.93 17.19 -29.66
C ARG A 154 -15.52 16.76 -29.28
N ILE A 155 -15.25 15.46 -29.20
CA ILE A 155 -13.94 14.95 -28.81
C ILE A 155 -13.07 14.84 -30.06
N ASP A 156 -12.19 15.83 -30.23
CA ASP A 156 -11.06 15.75 -31.15
C ASP A 156 -9.80 15.22 -30.42
N SER A 157 -8.69 15.10 -31.15
CA SER A 157 -7.43 14.60 -30.60
C SER A 157 -6.90 15.43 -29.43
N ASP A 158 -7.07 16.75 -29.49
CA ASP A 158 -6.54 17.68 -28.51
C ASP A 158 -7.39 17.67 -27.24
N MET A 159 -8.71 17.61 -27.40
CA MET A 159 -9.67 17.42 -26.31
C MET A 159 -9.42 16.08 -25.61
N PHE A 160 -9.27 14.98 -26.36
CA PHE A 160 -8.96 13.68 -25.77
C PHE A 160 -7.63 13.72 -25.00
N ALA A 161 -6.57 14.31 -25.57
CA ALA A 161 -5.29 14.45 -24.90
C ALA A 161 -5.40 15.27 -23.61
N SER A 162 -6.22 16.33 -23.60
CA SER A 162 -6.51 17.13 -22.41
C SER A 162 -7.21 16.30 -21.32
N LEU A 163 -8.26 15.54 -21.68
CA LEU A 163 -8.98 14.68 -20.75
C LEU A 163 -8.11 13.55 -20.19
N PHE A 164 -7.28 12.96 -21.04
CA PHE A 164 -6.29 11.96 -20.63
C PHE A 164 -5.31 12.54 -19.61
N ASN A 165 -4.71 13.70 -19.89
CA ASN A 165 -3.78 14.36 -18.97
C ASN A 165 -4.43 14.78 -17.65
N LYS A 166 -5.70 15.24 -17.70
CA LYS A 166 -6.47 15.56 -16.50
C LYS A 166 -6.65 14.32 -15.62
N THR A 167 -7.16 13.24 -16.20
CA THR A 167 -7.36 11.95 -15.52
C THR A 167 -6.05 11.44 -14.92
N LEU A 168 -4.94 11.63 -15.62
CA LEU A 168 -3.62 11.19 -15.18
C LEU A 168 -3.13 12.01 -13.98
N THR A 169 -3.34 13.33 -14.02
CA THR A 169 -3.02 14.23 -12.91
C THR A 169 -3.83 13.87 -11.67
N GLU A 170 -5.13 13.65 -11.80
CA GLU A 170 -6.03 13.25 -10.71
C GLU A 170 -5.62 11.90 -10.13
N LEU A 171 -5.40 10.89 -10.97
CA LEU A 171 -4.91 9.57 -10.53
C LEU A 171 -3.58 9.68 -9.78
N SER A 172 -2.64 10.48 -10.27
CA SER A 172 -1.34 10.69 -9.63
C SER A 172 -1.48 11.34 -8.25
N ASN A 173 -2.38 12.32 -8.12
CA ASN A 173 -2.65 13.00 -6.86
C ASN A 173 -3.27 12.04 -5.83
N TYR A 174 -4.24 11.22 -6.24
CA TYR A 174 -4.81 10.21 -5.36
C TYR A 174 -3.77 9.20 -4.90
N LEU A 175 -2.92 8.70 -5.81
CA LEU A 175 -1.84 7.79 -5.45
C LEU A 175 -0.86 8.41 -4.46
N GLU A 176 -0.52 9.69 -4.60
CA GLU A 176 0.35 10.40 -3.65
C GLU A 176 -0.32 10.59 -2.29
N GLN A 177 -1.58 11.01 -2.26
CA GLN A 177 -2.33 11.18 -1.03
C GLN A 177 -2.44 9.84 -0.26
N LEU A 178 -2.81 8.78 -0.97
CA LEU A 178 -2.89 7.43 -0.41
C LEU A 178 -1.52 6.97 0.09
N SER A 179 -0.45 7.26 -0.67
CA SER A 179 0.91 6.95 -0.24
C SER A 179 1.32 7.72 1.01
N LEU A 180 0.93 8.99 1.14
CA LEU A 180 1.16 9.80 2.33
C LEU A 180 0.43 9.21 3.54
N MET A 181 -0.82 8.75 3.38
CA MET A 181 -1.57 8.11 4.46
C MET A 181 -0.87 6.86 5.00
N VAL A 182 -0.31 6.01 4.12
CA VAL A 182 0.49 4.84 4.55
C VAL A 182 1.79 5.29 5.21
N ASN A 183 2.55 6.16 4.55
CA ASN A 183 3.89 6.58 5.00
C ASN A 183 3.88 7.35 6.33
N SER A 184 2.76 7.99 6.68
CA SER A 184 2.57 8.71 7.93
C SER A 184 2.08 7.82 9.09
N GLY A 185 1.79 6.55 8.81
CA GLY A 185 1.25 5.61 9.81
C GLY A 185 -0.19 5.91 10.22
N LEU A 186 -0.94 6.67 9.40
CA LEU A 186 -2.36 6.95 9.66
C LEU A 186 -3.24 5.73 9.46
N VAL A 187 -2.83 4.81 8.59
CA VAL A 187 -3.57 3.59 8.25
C VAL A 187 -2.88 2.36 8.83
N ASN A 188 -3.66 1.29 9.01
CA ASN A 188 -3.11 -0.02 9.31
C ASN A 188 -2.60 -0.70 8.03
N GLU A 189 -1.30 -0.60 7.78
CA GLU A 189 -0.64 -1.20 6.61
C GLU A 189 -0.80 -2.73 6.56
N GLU A 190 -0.80 -3.41 7.71
CA GLU A 190 -0.92 -4.88 7.76
C GLU A 190 -2.24 -5.37 7.18
N VAL A 191 -3.29 -4.54 7.27
CA VAL A 191 -4.62 -4.83 6.70
C VAL A 191 -4.67 -4.44 5.22
N LEU A 192 -4.06 -3.32 4.85
CA LEU A 192 -4.13 -2.80 3.48
C LEU A 192 -3.22 -3.55 2.51
N TYR A 193 -1.99 -3.86 2.92
CA TYR A 193 -0.98 -4.43 2.04
C TYR A 193 -1.49 -5.66 1.27
N PRO A 194 -2.06 -6.71 1.90
CA PRO A 194 -2.48 -7.92 1.19
C PRO A 194 -3.48 -7.67 0.05
N SER A 195 -4.35 -6.67 0.19
CA SER A 195 -5.43 -6.40 -0.76
C SER A 195 -5.05 -5.35 -1.81
N PHE A 196 -4.19 -4.38 -1.46
CA PHE A 196 -3.99 -3.17 -2.27
C PHE A 196 -2.60 -3.03 -2.89
N HIS A 197 -1.58 -3.79 -2.45
CA HIS A 197 -0.21 -3.60 -2.98
C HIS A 197 -0.12 -3.82 -4.50
N ARG A 198 -0.65 -4.92 -5.05
CA ARG A 198 -0.57 -5.19 -6.50
C ARG A 198 -1.36 -4.20 -7.35
N PRO A 199 -2.64 -3.89 -7.03
CA PRO A 199 -3.37 -2.84 -7.74
C PRO A 199 -2.65 -1.49 -7.67
N PHE A 200 -2.08 -1.15 -6.51
CA PHE A 200 -1.32 0.09 -6.33
C PHE A 200 -0.08 0.13 -7.23
N PHE A 201 0.74 -0.93 -7.24
CA PHE A 201 1.90 -1.01 -8.14
C PHE A 201 1.51 -0.86 -9.60
N LYS A 202 0.42 -1.54 -10.00
CA LYS A 202 -0.11 -1.41 -11.36
C LYS A 202 -0.55 0.03 -11.67
N ALA A 203 -1.18 0.72 -10.72
CA ALA A 203 -1.57 2.12 -10.89
C ALA A 203 -0.34 3.03 -11.04
N VAL A 204 0.70 2.80 -10.24
CA VAL A 204 1.98 3.53 -10.34
C VAL A 204 2.63 3.31 -11.71
N ASN A 205 2.64 2.07 -12.22
CA ASN A 205 3.16 1.77 -13.55
C ASN A 205 2.46 2.58 -14.66
N TYR A 206 1.15 2.79 -14.55
CA TYR A 206 0.42 3.62 -15.51
C TYR A 206 0.84 5.09 -15.46
N VAL A 207 1.01 5.68 -14.28
CA VAL A 207 1.35 7.11 -14.16
C VAL A 207 2.84 7.40 -14.30
N PHE A 208 3.69 6.37 -14.21
CA PHE A 208 5.16 6.49 -14.23
C PHE A 208 5.70 7.34 -15.39
N PRO A 209 5.30 7.14 -16.66
CA PRO A 209 5.83 7.94 -17.76
C PRO A 209 5.55 9.44 -17.62
N PHE A 210 4.36 9.78 -17.14
CA PHE A 210 3.96 11.17 -16.93
C PHE A 210 4.69 11.81 -15.76
N LEU A 211 4.84 11.10 -14.64
CA LEU A 211 5.54 11.62 -13.47
C LEU A 211 7.01 11.94 -13.79
N CYS A 212 7.65 11.10 -14.61
CA CYS A 212 8.99 11.39 -15.15
C CYS A 212 9.00 12.63 -16.05
N SER A 213 7.96 12.82 -16.87
CA SER A 213 7.79 14.01 -17.71
C SER A 213 7.63 15.30 -16.91
N VAL A 214 6.79 15.31 -15.87
CA VAL A 214 6.51 16.50 -15.01
C VAL A 214 7.76 16.95 -14.25
N ASN A 215 8.63 16.00 -13.91
CA ASN A 215 9.87 16.25 -13.20
C ASN A 215 11.06 16.46 -14.15
N ASN A 216 10.85 16.43 -15.47
CA ASN A 216 11.92 16.68 -16.43
C ASN A 216 12.49 18.10 -16.26
N GLY A 217 13.81 18.21 -16.19
CA GLY A 217 14.51 19.47 -15.95
C GLY A 217 14.49 19.97 -14.50
N ARG A 218 13.85 19.26 -13.56
CA ARG A 218 13.93 19.59 -12.13
C ARG A 218 15.24 19.10 -11.52
N GLU A 219 15.73 19.85 -10.54
CA GLU A 219 16.90 19.47 -9.75
C GLU A 219 16.62 18.25 -8.85
N VAL A 220 17.66 17.46 -8.62
CA VAL A 220 17.59 16.28 -7.74
C VAL A 220 17.22 16.72 -6.33
N GLY A 221 16.13 16.17 -5.79
CA GLY A 221 15.60 16.52 -4.47
C GLY A 221 14.37 17.43 -4.49
N ASN A 222 14.00 18.00 -5.64
CA ASN A 222 12.77 18.78 -5.82
C ASN A 222 11.74 18.08 -6.72
N PHE A 223 11.72 16.74 -6.66
CA PHE A 223 10.76 15.93 -7.40
C PHE A 223 9.40 15.95 -6.71
N SER A 224 8.34 16.03 -7.52
CA SER A 224 6.98 15.82 -7.03
C SER A 224 6.72 14.31 -6.86
N TYR A 225 5.71 13.96 -6.07
CA TYR A 225 5.23 12.57 -5.89
C TYR A 225 6.19 11.65 -5.12
N THR A 226 6.86 12.18 -4.10
CA THR A 226 7.88 11.44 -3.32
C THR A 226 7.29 10.36 -2.42
N HIS A 227 6.04 10.50 -1.98
CA HIS A 227 5.41 9.49 -1.13
C HIS A 227 5.13 8.21 -1.91
N ILE A 228 4.75 8.30 -3.19
CA ILE A 228 4.64 7.13 -4.07
C ILE A 228 5.98 6.38 -4.14
N THR A 229 7.09 7.08 -4.40
CA THR A 229 8.42 6.44 -4.48
C THR A 229 8.79 5.75 -3.18
N LYS A 230 8.58 6.42 -2.04
CA LYS A 230 8.84 5.84 -0.72
C LYS A 230 7.98 4.60 -0.46
N LEU A 231 6.70 4.65 -0.81
CA LEU A 231 5.79 3.52 -0.60
C LEU A 231 6.16 2.33 -1.50
N MET A 232 6.50 2.58 -2.77
CA MET A 232 7.00 1.58 -3.71
C MET A 232 8.24 0.86 -3.15
N GLU A 233 9.18 1.60 -2.56
CA GLU A 233 10.37 1.02 -1.93
C GLU A 233 10.02 0.10 -0.76
N VAL A 234 9.17 0.57 0.17
CA VAL A 234 8.76 -0.18 1.37
C VAL A 234 7.99 -1.44 1.00
N TRP A 235 6.93 -1.29 0.22
CA TRP A 235 6.09 -2.41 -0.21
C TRP A 235 6.83 -3.36 -1.15
N GLY A 236 7.74 -2.84 -1.98
CA GLY A 236 8.60 -3.64 -2.85
C GLY A 236 9.67 -4.42 -2.11
N LYS A 237 10.21 -3.89 -1.01
CA LYS A 237 11.08 -4.67 -0.12
C LYS A 237 10.30 -5.82 0.51
N ARG A 238 9.08 -5.57 0.98
CA ARG A 238 8.20 -6.58 1.57
C ARG A 238 7.84 -7.68 0.58
N GLU A 239 7.55 -7.35 -0.68
CA GLU A 239 7.26 -8.34 -1.73
C GLU A 239 8.46 -9.28 -1.97
N ARG A 240 9.69 -8.75 -2.00
CA ARG A 240 10.91 -9.57 -2.10
C ARG A 240 11.11 -10.51 -0.92
N GLU A 241 10.81 -10.04 0.28
CA GLU A 241 10.93 -10.87 1.50
C GLU A 241 9.94 -12.03 1.45
N ILE A 242 8.71 -11.77 0.99
CA ILE A 242 7.70 -12.81 0.77
C ILE A 242 8.16 -13.79 -0.30
N ASP A 243 8.61 -13.32 -1.47
CA ASP A 243 9.05 -14.17 -2.57
C ASP A 243 10.24 -15.06 -2.20
N ARG A 244 11.24 -14.50 -1.52
CA ARG A 244 12.38 -15.26 -0.98
C ARG A 244 11.95 -16.29 0.04
N GLY A 245 10.99 -15.93 0.90
CA GLY A 245 10.38 -16.85 1.86
C GLY A 245 9.74 -18.03 1.16
N VAL A 246 8.87 -17.77 0.18
CA VAL A 246 8.18 -18.79 -0.63
C VAL A 246 9.18 -19.70 -1.34
N GLN A 247 10.20 -19.14 -2.01
CA GLN A 247 11.26 -19.93 -2.65
C GLN A 247 12.00 -20.83 -1.67
N THR A 248 12.30 -20.32 -0.47
CA THR A 248 12.97 -21.10 0.58
C THR A 248 12.09 -22.24 1.08
N TYR A 249 10.78 -22.01 1.25
CA TYR A 249 9.84 -23.05 1.63
C TYR A 249 9.67 -24.10 0.53
N GLN A 250 9.57 -23.68 -0.74
CA GLN A 250 9.48 -24.59 -1.86
C GLN A 250 10.72 -25.50 -1.95
N LEU A 251 11.92 -24.94 -1.83
CA LEU A 251 13.17 -25.72 -1.80
C LEU A 251 13.21 -26.73 -0.64
N LYS A 252 12.68 -26.38 0.54
CA LYS A 252 12.59 -27.30 1.67
C LYS A 252 11.60 -28.44 1.41
N ILE A 253 10.47 -28.12 0.78
CA ILE A 253 9.46 -29.12 0.38
C ILE A 253 10.07 -30.07 -0.65
N ASP A 254 10.72 -29.54 -1.69
CA ASP A 254 11.33 -30.33 -2.77
C ASP A 254 12.44 -31.24 -2.22
N ARG A 255 13.33 -30.72 -1.35
CA ARG A 255 14.32 -31.54 -0.63
C ARG A 255 13.68 -32.59 0.27
N GLY A 256 12.58 -32.25 0.94
CA GLY A 256 11.82 -33.21 1.74
C GLY A 256 11.22 -34.34 0.89
N TYR A 257 10.73 -34.03 -0.31
CA TYR A 257 10.28 -35.02 -1.28
C TYR A 257 11.43 -35.87 -1.83
N GLU A 258 12.60 -35.29 -2.12
CA GLU A 258 13.79 -36.04 -2.55
C GLU A 258 14.27 -37.01 -1.49
N ILE A 259 14.40 -36.56 -0.23
CA ILE A 259 14.76 -37.42 0.91
C ILE A 259 13.72 -38.54 1.08
N ASN A 260 12.43 -38.22 1.02
CA ASN A 260 11.37 -39.24 1.11
C ASN A 260 11.34 -40.20 -0.09
N LYS A 261 11.79 -39.77 -1.27
CA LYS A 261 11.93 -40.63 -2.46
C LYS A 261 13.13 -41.57 -2.33
N GLU A 262 14.26 -41.08 -1.78
CA GLU A 262 15.43 -41.91 -1.46
C GLU A 262 15.13 -42.93 -0.35
N ILE A 263 14.37 -42.53 0.67
CA ILE A 263 13.92 -43.41 1.75
C ILE A 263 12.81 -44.36 1.26
N GLY A 264 11.89 -43.89 0.41
CA GLY A 264 10.79 -44.67 -0.18
C GLY A 264 11.26 -45.69 -1.22
N LEU A 265 12.41 -45.48 -1.87
CA LEU A 265 13.10 -46.51 -2.65
C LEU A 265 13.73 -47.61 -1.76
N LYS A 266 13.89 -47.36 -0.46
CA LYS A 266 14.33 -48.36 0.53
C LYS A 266 13.19 -48.98 1.34
N VAL A 267 11.98 -48.43 1.30
CA VAL A 267 10.82 -48.95 2.04
C VAL A 267 9.63 -49.07 1.09
N GLN A 268 9.45 -50.26 0.52
CA GLN A 268 8.19 -50.63 -0.12
C GLN A 268 7.08 -50.68 0.95
N GLY A 269 6.23 -49.65 0.96
CA GLY A 269 4.98 -49.61 1.72
C GLY A 269 4.26 -48.28 1.50
N PRO A 270 2.94 -48.27 1.24
CA PRO A 270 2.24 -47.08 0.75
C PRO A 270 2.09 -46.06 1.89
N SER A 271 2.75 -44.90 1.77
CA SER A 271 2.70 -43.87 2.81
C SER A 271 1.71 -42.75 2.48
N THR A 272 1.04 -42.29 3.54
CA THR A 272 -0.04 -41.32 3.66
C THR A 272 0.28 -39.91 3.11
N VAL A 273 1.48 -39.69 2.57
CA VAL A 273 1.99 -38.41 2.07
C VAL A 273 1.29 -37.97 0.78
N SER A 274 0.82 -38.93 -0.03
CA SER A 274 0.04 -38.66 -1.26
C SER A 274 -1.27 -37.87 -1.00
N LYS A 275 -1.86 -38.00 0.20
CA LYS A 275 -3.08 -37.28 0.58
C LYS A 275 -2.85 -35.81 0.99
N LEU A 276 -1.65 -35.43 1.40
CA LEU A 276 -1.37 -34.04 1.82
C LEU A 276 -1.01 -33.13 0.64
N GLY A 277 -0.31 -33.66 -0.37
CA GLY A 277 0.01 -32.92 -1.60
C GLY A 277 -1.23 -32.49 -2.39
N SER A 278 -2.27 -33.32 -2.41
CA SER A 278 -3.55 -33.01 -3.07
C SER A 278 -4.36 -31.93 -2.36
N ILE A 279 -4.25 -31.81 -1.04
CA ILE A 279 -4.95 -30.78 -0.25
C ILE A 279 -4.28 -29.40 -0.46
N ILE A 280 -2.95 -29.34 -0.48
CA ILE A 280 -2.23 -28.07 -0.67
C ILE A 280 -2.42 -27.53 -2.09
N PHE A 281 -2.37 -28.39 -3.12
CA PHE A 281 -2.64 -27.97 -4.50
C PHE A 281 -4.12 -27.64 -4.77
N GLY A 282 -5.07 -28.23 -4.04
CA GLY A 282 -6.49 -27.91 -4.16
C GLY A 282 -6.84 -26.50 -3.67
N ILE A 283 -6.13 -25.98 -2.66
CA ILE A 283 -6.37 -24.65 -2.10
C ILE A 283 -5.88 -23.53 -3.04
N PHE A 284 -4.78 -23.75 -3.78
CA PHE A 284 -4.25 -22.74 -4.70
C PHE A 284 -5.02 -22.60 -6.02
N LYS A 285 -5.87 -23.56 -6.38
CA LYS A 285 -6.61 -23.53 -7.66
C LYS A 285 -8.00 -22.89 -7.58
N ASN A 286 -8.51 -22.60 -6.38
CA ASN A 286 -9.90 -22.17 -6.17
C ASN A 286 -10.07 -20.67 -5.87
N ASN A 287 -9.04 -19.84 -6.07
CA ASN A 287 -9.14 -18.37 -5.93
C ASN A 287 -8.89 -17.65 -7.26
N ASN A 288 -9.67 -18.01 -8.29
CA ASN A 288 -9.89 -17.16 -9.47
C ASN A 288 -11.38 -16.78 -9.53
#